data_AF-A0A7V6W6E9-F1
#
_entry.id   AF-A0A7V6W6E9-F1
#
_cell.length_a   1.000
_cell.length_b   1.000
_cell.length_c   1.000
_cell.angle_alpha   90.00
_cell.angle_beta   90.00
_cell.angle_gamma   90.00
#
_symmetry.space_group_name_H-M   'P 1'
#
loop_
_entity.id
_entity.type
_entity.pdbx_description
1 polymer ?
#
loop_
_entity_poly.entity_id
_entity_poly.type
_entity_poly.pdbx_seq_one_letter_code
_entity_poly.pdbx_strand_id
1 'polypeptide(L)'
;MNIEYYRFHALDVAAYFKWSHVVQHNEIPILNELWLQRQACLDVTEETTFEDFTKDVYMELNWLWRQGFVDENSDLRLTLDLYMYPEIMTQKRYARVEQYFKMLAFHFILTPHLPYTLIDIKHVVTHLDYRQCSPTLAKCMIDMAEQLGLTLVKANGFPCGEQHLRKGGTVLAGMSVERARKLGEAFEENMAQASQRERRQAKHPDFDQPTSLGRAIAHLDPTDH
;
A
#
# COMPACT_ATOMS: atom_id res chain seq x y z
N MET A 1 4.31 -12.00 -21.25
CA MET A 1 5.14 -12.12 -20.04
C MET A 1 4.22 -11.89 -18.86
N ASN A 2 4.22 -12.76 -17.84
CA ASN A 2 3.50 -12.49 -16.60
C ASN A 2 4.33 -11.46 -15.83
N ILE A 3 3.96 -10.18 -15.90
CA ILE A 3 4.64 -9.14 -15.12
C ILE A 3 4.20 -9.33 -13.67
N GLU A 4 5.17 -9.67 -12.81
CA GLU A 4 4.96 -9.62 -11.37
C GLU A 4 5.16 -8.17 -10.91
N TYR A 5 4.08 -7.59 -10.40
CA TYR A 5 4.11 -6.22 -9.90
C TYR A 5 4.72 -6.17 -8.52
N TYR A 6 5.32 -5.04 -8.19
CA TYR A 6 5.84 -4.78 -6.85
C TYR A 6 4.76 -4.99 -5.78
N ARG A 7 5.17 -5.65 -4.70
CA ARG A 7 4.37 -5.89 -3.51
C ARG A 7 4.79 -4.91 -2.41
N PHE A 8 3.81 -4.23 -1.84
CA PHE A 8 4.01 -3.21 -0.84
C PHE A 8 4.22 -3.83 0.54
N HIS A 9 5.23 -3.36 1.24
CA HIS A 9 5.59 -3.80 2.59
C HIS A 9 4.90 -2.92 3.63
N ALA A 10 4.92 -3.35 4.90
CA ALA A 10 4.35 -2.57 5.99
C ALA A 10 4.89 -1.12 6.05
N LEU A 11 6.18 -0.94 5.77
CA LEU A 11 6.81 0.38 5.70
C LEU A 11 6.26 1.25 4.56
N ASP A 12 5.94 0.67 3.39
CA ASP A 12 5.31 1.42 2.29
C ASP A 12 3.93 1.93 2.72
N VAL A 13 3.14 1.09 3.41
CA VAL A 13 1.80 1.46 3.92
C VAL A 13 1.90 2.56 4.97
N ALA A 14 2.82 2.42 5.92
CA ALA A 14 3.07 3.43 6.95
C ALA A 14 3.53 4.77 6.35
N ALA A 15 4.42 4.72 5.35
CA ALA A 15 4.84 5.91 4.61
C ALA A 15 3.65 6.58 3.90
N TYR A 16 2.75 5.79 3.31
CA TYR A 16 1.54 6.32 2.69
C TYR A 16 0.60 6.99 3.69
N PHE A 17 0.39 6.39 4.87
CA PHE A 17 -0.47 6.97 5.91
C PHE A 17 0.05 8.34 6.35
N LYS A 18 1.36 8.44 6.54
CA LYS A 18 2.02 9.70 6.90
C LYS A 18 1.94 10.72 5.76
N TRP A 19 2.31 10.31 4.54
CA TRP A 19 2.33 11.16 3.34
C TRP A 19 0.96 11.71 2.94
N SER A 20 -0.09 10.88 2.99
CA SER A 20 -1.45 11.28 2.62
C SER A 20 -2.26 11.84 3.79
N HIS A 21 -1.65 12.00 4.96
CA HIS A 21 -2.29 12.48 6.18
C HIS A 21 -3.57 11.71 6.53
N VAL A 22 -3.51 10.38 6.47
CA VAL A 22 -4.66 9.52 6.83
C VAL A 22 -5.05 9.81 8.27
N VAL A 23 -6.32 10.13 8.48
CA VAL A 23 -6.86 10.34 9.83
C VAL A 23 -7.00 9.00 10.52
N GLN A 24 -6.68 8.93 11.81
CA GLN A 24 -6.63 7.69 12.60
C GLN A 24 -7.87 6.78 12.45
N HIS A 25 -9.08 7.34 12.36
CA HIS A 25 -10.31 6.56 12.20
C HIS A 25 -10.44 5.87 10.84
N ASN A 26 -9.67 6.29 9.83
CA ASN A 26 -9.64 5.71 8.49
C ASN A 26 -8.53 4.67 8.30
N GLU A 27 -7.57 4.56 9.23
CA GLU A 27 -6.43 3.64 9.11
C GLU A 27 -6.88 2.18 9.05
N ILE A 28 -7.69 1.71 10.01
CA ILE A 28 -8.18 0.32 10.04
C ILE A 28 -9.03 -0.02 8.81
N PRO A 29 -10.01 0.80 8.39
CA PRO A 29 -10.71 0.57 7.13
C PRO A 29 -9.78 0.38 5.93
N ILE A 30 -8.76 1.23 5.78
CA ILE A 30 -7.78 1.14 4.70
C ILE A 30 -6.95 -0.14 4.81
N LEU A 31 -6.48 -0.49 6.00
CA LEU A 31 -5.73 -1.74 6.23
C LEU A 31 -6.56 -2.97 5.87
N ASN A 32 -7.84 -2.98 6.23
CA ASN A 32 -8.75 -4.07 5.89
C ASN A 32 -8.96 -4.18 4.38
N GLU A 33 -9.16 -3.05 3.68
CA GLU A 33 -9.28 -3.03 2.22
C GLU A 33 -8.02 -3.59 1.54
N LEU A 34 -6.83 -3.16 1.98
CA LEU A 34 -5.56 -3.68 1.49
C LEU A 34 -5.41 -5.19 1.76
N TRP A 35 -5.84 -5.64 2.94
CA TRP A 35 -5.79 -7.05 3.32
C TRP A 35 -6.65 -7.95 2.42
N LEU A 36 -7.80 -7.45 1.98
CA LEU A 36 -8.69 -8.15 1.05
C LEU A 36 -8.08 -8.33 -0.35
N GLN A 37 -7.05 -7.57 -0.71
CA GLN A 37 -6.34 -7.70 -1.99
C GLN A 37 -4.85 -8.06 -1.82
N ARG A 38 -4.48 -8.56 -0.64
CA ARG A 38 -3.07 -8.79 -0.23
C ARG A 38 -2.25 -9.63 -1.20
N GLN A 39 -2.83 -10.68 -1.80
CA GLN A 39 -2.12 -11.54 -2.76
C GLN A 39 -1.71 -10.79 -4.03
N ALA A 40 -2.43 -9.72 -4.37
CA ALA A 40 -2.09 -8.87 -5.50
C ALA A 40 -1.12 -7.75 -5.11
N CYS A 41 -1.24 -7.15 -3.93
CA CYS A 41 -0.53 -5.91 -3.62
C CYS A 41 0.38 -5.88 -2.39
N LEU A 42 0.28 -6.82 -1.45
CA LEU A 42 1.08 -6.78 -0.23
C LEU A 42 2.17 -7.86 -0.22
N ASP A 43 3.32 -7.52 0.34
CA ASP A 43 4.39 -8.50 0.58
C ASP A 43 4.15 -9.19 1.93
N VAL A 44 3.21 -10.13 1.93
CA VAL A 44 2.83 -10.92 3.10
C VAL A 44 2.79 -12.39 2.74
N THR A 45 3.12 -13.24 3.71
CA THR A 45 3.07 -14.70 3.55
C THR A 45 1.67 -15.22 3.85
N GLU A 46 1.38 -16.47 3.47
CA GLU A 46 0.09 -17.11 3.82
C GLU A 46 -0.10 -17.30 5.34
N GLU A 47 1.00 -17.33 6.10
CA GLU A 47 1.00 -17.45 7.56
C GLU A 47 0.74 -16.12 8.27
N THR A 48 0.96 -14.99 7.59
CA THR A 48 0.76 -13.66 8.17
C THR A 48 -0.73 -13.43 8.44
N THR A 49 -1.08 -13.08 9.68
CA THR A 49 -2.45 -12.70 10.06
C THR A 49 -2.72 -11.23 9.81
N PHE A 50 -3.99 -10.83 9.83
CA PHE A 50 -4.36 -9.42 9.70
C PHE A 50 -3.84 -8.60 10.89
N GLU A 51 -3.86 -9.20 12.07
CA GLU A 51 -3.34 -8.61 13.31
C GLU A 51 -1.83 -8.39 13.23
N ASP A 52 -1.07 -9.36 12.71
CA ASP A 52 0.38 -9.23 12.52
C ASP A 52 0.70 -8.10 11.54
N PHE A 53 0.05 -8.10 10.36
CA PHE A 53 0.22 -7.03 9.36
C PHE A 53 -0.10 -5.65 9.93
N THR A 54 -1.22 -5.53 10.65
CA THR A 54 -1.64 -4.27 11.29
C THR A 54 -0.58 -3.80 12.30
N LYS A 55 -0.08 -4.72 13.13
CA LYS A 55 0.96 -4.43 14.12
C LYS A 55 2.25 -3.95 13.44
N ASP A 56 2.68 -4.61 12.37
CA ASP A 56 3.88 -4.23 11.62
C ASP A 56 3.74 -2.83 11.04
N VAL A 57 2.61 -2.52 10.40
CA VAL A 57 2.34 -1.17 9.86
C VAL A 57 2.40 -0.11 10.97
N TYR A 58 1.80 -0.39 12.13
CA TYR A 58 1.84 0.55 13.26
C TYR A 58 3.24 0.69 13.87
N MET A 59 4.06 -0.36 13.89
CA MET A 59 5.45 -0.26 14.31
C MET A 59 6.24 0.67 13.39
N GLU A 60 6.10 0.50 12.08
CA GLU A 60 6.74 1.35 11.07
C GLU A 60 6.23 2.79 11.13
N LEU A 61 4.92 2.99 11.29
CA LEU A 61 4.32 4.31 11.41
C LEU A 61 4.83 5.05 12.65
N ASN A 62 4.91 4.36 13.80
CA ASN A 62 5.49 4.92 15.02
C ASN A 62 6.97 5.28 14.85
N TRP A 63 7.74 4.45 14.15
CA TRP A 63 9.14 4.77 13.83
C TRP A 63 9.22 6.03 12.96
N LEU A 64 8.44 6.13 11.90
CA LEU A 64 8.38 7.30 11.01
C LEU A 64 7.98 8.59 11.76
N TRP A 65 7.02 8.51 12.69
CA TRP A 65 6.62 9.67 13.50
C TRP A 65 7.74 10.13 14.45
N ARG A 66 8.49 9.19 15.04
CA ARG A 66 9.63 9.52 15.93
C ARG A 66 10.76 10.24 15.22
N GLN A 67 10.92 10.00 13.92
CA GLN A 67 11.90 10.74 13.12
C GLN A 67 11.50 12.20 12.85
N GLY A 68 10.29 12.60 13.26
CA GLY A 68 9.77 13.96 13.12
C GLY A 68 9.04 14.21 11.80
N PHE A 69 8.31 15.32 11.75
CA PHE A 69 7.69 15.86 10.54
C PHE A 69 8.27 17.25 10.33
N VAL A 70 8.96 17.45 9.21
CA VAL A 70 9.42 18.79 8.81
C VAL A 70 8.53 19.33 7.69
N ASP A 71 8.20 18.47 6.72
CA ASP A 71 7.27 18.72 5.62
C ASP A 71 6.85 17.39 4.93
N GLU A 72 5.92 17.44 3.97
CA GLU A 72 5.45 16.28 3.18
C GLU A 72 6.59 15.51 2.46
N ASN A 73 7.74 16.16 2.24
CA ASN A 73 8.89 15.59 1.55
C ASN A 73 9.94 15.02 2.51
N SER A 74 9.92 15.43 3.78
CA SER A 74 10.76 14.87 4.83
C SER A 74 10.49 13.37 4.94
N ASP A 75 9.26 12.93 4.71
CA ASP A 75 8.89 11.51 4.74
C ASP A 75 9.47 10.71 3.58
N LEU A 76 9.56 11.32 2.39
CA LEU A 76 10.25 10.74 1.24
C LEU A 76 11.76 10.65 1.45
N ARG A 77 12.32 11.40 2.41
CA ARG A 77 13.74 11.35 2.79
C ARG A 77 13.98 10.42 3.98
N LEU A 78 13.06 10.38 4.95
CA LEU A 78 13.16 9.59 6.18
C LEU A 78 13.02 8.09 5.93
N THR A 79 12.23 7.71 4.93
CA THR A 79 12.13 6.32 4.44
C THR A 79 13.44 5.80 3.82
N LEU A 80 14.43 6.68 3.59
CA LEU A 80 15.69 6.36 2.91
C LEU A 80 16.87 6.22 3.87
N ASP A 81 16.67 5.93 5.15
CA ASP A 81 17.80 5.49 5.98
C ASP A 81 18.23 4.07 5.52
N LEU A 82 19.37 4.04 4.81
CA LEU A 82 19.56 3.37 3.52
C LEU A 82 19.94 1.86 3.56
N TYR A 83 19.43 1.09 4.52
CA TYR A 83 19.71 -0.36 4.60
C TYR A 83 18.49 -1.29 4.63
N MET A 84 17.27 -0.79 4.81
CA MET A 84 16.09 -1.66 4.93
C MET A 84 14.92 -1.33 4.00
N TYR A 85 15.00 -0.27 3.19
CA TYR A 85 13.92 0.01 2.25
C TYR A 85 13.93 -1.02 1.10
N PRO A 86 12.82 -1.73 0.84
CA PRO A 86 12.75 -2.64 -0.30
C PRO A 86 12.83 -1.81 -1.60
N GLU A 87 13.87 -2.01 -2.40
CA GLU A 87 14.13 -1.18 -3.58
C GLU A 87 13.57 -1.84 -4.86
N ILE A 88 12.89 -1.03 -5.69
CA ILE A 88 12.52 -1.36 -7.07
C ILE A 88 13.67 -0.97 -8.02
N MET A 89 14.26 0.20 -7.79
CA MET A 89 15.37 0.70 -8.57
C MET A 89 16.70 0.21 -8.02
N THR A 90 17.58 -0.26 -8.90
CA THR A 90 18.96 -0.65 -8.54
C THR A 90 19.85 0.51 -8.09
N GLN A 91 19.40 1.77 -8.25
CA GLN A 91 20.20 2.95 -7.98
C GLN A 91 19.63 3.75 -6.81
N LYS A 92 20.18 3.50 -5.62
CA LYS A 92 19.92 4.21 -4.35
C LYS A 92 19.81 5.74 -4.46
N ARG A 93 20.57 6.37 -5.38
CA ARG A 93 20.49 7.82 -5.63
C ARG A 93 19.11 8.32 -6.11
N TYR A 94 18.26 7.44 -6.64
CA TYR A 94 16.92 7.75 -7.16
C TYR A 94 15.79 7.35 -6.22
N ALA A 95 16.11 6.91 -5.01
CA ALA A 95 15.13 6.34 -4.09
C ALA A 95 14.02 7.34 -3.68
N ARG A 96 14.26 8.66 -3.72
CA ARG A 96 13.21 9.68 -3.47
C ARG A 96 12.13 9.68 -4.56
N VAL A 97 12.54 9.56 -5.82
CA VAL A 97 11.60 9.42 -6.94
C VAL A 97 10.90 8.09 -6.85
N GLU A 98 11.61 7.04 -6.45
CA GLU A 98 10.99 5.75 -6.22
C GLU A 98 9.87 5.82 -5.19
N GLN A 99 10.15 6.42 -4.05
CA GLN A 99 9.18 6.59 -2.99
C GLN A 99 7.95 7.36 -3.45
N TYR A 100 8.15 8.47 -4.16
CA TYR A 100 7.05 9.25 -4.70
C TYR A 100 6.12 8.41 -5.59
N PHE A 101 6.68 7.60 -6.50
CA PHE A 101 5.87 6.76 -7.38
C PHE A 101 5.22 5.58 -6.65
N LYS A 102 5.86 5.04 -5.61
CA LYS A 102 5.23 4.05 -4.71
C LYS A 102 4.01 4.64 -4.02
N MET A 103 4.12 5.83 -3.43
CA MET A 103 2.99 6.53 -2.80
C MET A 103 1.88 6.79 -3.81
N LEU A 104 2.24 7.20 -5.02
CA LEU A 104 1.29 7.42 -6.10
C LEU A 104 0.57 6.13 -6.53
N ALA A 105 1.30 5.03 -6.72
CA ALA A 105 0.73 3.73 -7.04
C ALA A 105 -0.22 3.26 -5.94
N PHE A 106 0.19 3.41 -4.68
CA PHE A 106 -0.63 3.07 -3.53
C PHE A 106 -1.90 3.92 -3.45
N HIS A 107 -1.79 5.21 -3.76
CA HIS A 107 -2.95 6.10 -3.85
C HIS A 107 -3.98 5.60 -4.85
N PHE A 108 -3.55 5.18 -6.05
CA PHE A 108 -4.46 4.63 -7.06
C PHE A 108 -5.09 3.29 -6.64
N ILE A 109 -4.38 2.45 -5.88
CA ILE A 109 -4.93 1.20 -5.33
C ILE A 109 -6.12 1.52 -4.41
N LEU A 110 -5.97 2.52 -3.55
CA LEU A 110 -7.00 2.94 -2.59
C LEU A 110 -8.06 3.88 -3.18
N THR A 111 -7.84 4.38 -4.39
CA THR A 111 -8.77 5.27 -5.10
C THR A 111 -9.09 4.71 -6.49
N PRO A 112 -9.75 3.54 -6.59
CA PRO A 112 -9.96 2.86 -7.87
C PRO A 112 -10.79 3.65 -8.89
N HIS A 113 -11.53 4.67 -8.43
CA HIS A 113 -12.28 5.58 -9.30
C HIS A 113 -11.44 6.72 -9.89
N LEU A 114 -10.18 6.87 -9.49
CA LEU A 114 -9.28 7.88 -10.01
C LEU A 114 -8.57 7.34 -11.27
N PRO A 115 -8.98 7.75 -12.49
CA PRO A 115 -8.47 7.13 -13.71
C PRO A 115 -7.01 7.50 -14.00
N TYR A 116 -6.60 8.72 -13.65
CA TYR A 116 -5.25 9.22 -13.83
C TYR A 116 -5.04 10.50 -13.02
N THR A 117 -3.78 10.88 -12.83
CA THR A 117 -3.35 12.19 -12.35
C THR A 117 -2.35 12.82 -13.30
N LEU A 118 -2.30 14.15 -13.32
CA LEU A 118 -1.36 14.92 -14.13
C LEU A 118 -0.10 15.20 -13.30
N ILE A 119 1.07 14.83 -13.83
CA ILE A 119 2.36 15.00 -13.18
C ILE A 119 3.26 15.88 -14.03
N ASP A 120 3.70 17.00 -13.47
CA ASP A 120 4.81 17.77 -14.03
C ASP A 120 6.14 17.15 -13.58
N ILE A 121 6.81 16.49 -14.53
CA ILE A 121 8.07 15.78 -14.26
C ILE A 121 9.20 16.75 -13.91
N LYS A 122 9.22 17.95 -14.49
CA LYS A 122 10.20 18.96 -14.11
C LYS A 122 10.00 19.33 -12.64
N HIS A 123 8.75 19.59 -12.26
CA HIS A 123 8.39 19.95 -10.91
C HIS A 123 8.79 18.86 -9.91
N VAL A 124 8.39 17.61 -10.14
CA VAL A 124 8.73 16.45 -9.28
C VAL A 124 10.24 16.29 -9.13
N VAL A 125 10.99 16.31 -10.24
CA VAL A 125 12.45 16.17 -10.23
C VAL A 125 13.09 17.27 -9.40
N THR A 126 12.69 18.54 -9.60
CA THR A 126 13.23 19.65 -8.82
C THR A 126 12.82 19.62 -7.35
N HIS A 127 11.58 19.23 -7.04
CA HIS A 127 11.08 19.14 -5.66
C HIS A 127 11.76 18.05 -4.85
N LEU A 128 12.22 16.98 -5.50
CA LEU A 128 12.97 15.90 -4.87
C LEU A 128 14.50 16.14 -4.91
N ASP A 129 14.93 17.39 -5.02
CA ASP A 129 16.32 17.88 -5.13
C ASP A 129 17.16 17.26 -6.26
N TYR A 130 16.54 16.85 -7.36
CA TYR A 130 17.29 16.50 -8.56
C TYR A 130 17.46 17.74 -9.43
N ARG A 131 18.71 18.03 -9.81
CA ARG A 131 19.02 19.19 -10.67
C ARG A 131 18.31 19.13 -12.02
N GLN A 132 18.20 17.94 -12.59
CA GLN A 132 17.54 17.69 -13.88
C GLN A 132 17.19 16.21 -14.05
N CYS A 133 16.24 15.93 -14.96
CA CYS A 133 15.90 14.56 -15.34
C CYS A 133 16.98 13.98 -16.26
N SER A 134 17.96 13.31 -15.67
CA SER A 134 19.01 12.60 -16.43
C SER A 134 18.42 11.47 -17.27
N PRO A 135 19.09 11.01 -18.35
CA PRO A 135 18.64 9.87 -19.13
C PRO A 135 18.42 8.61 -18.28
N THR A 136 19.33 8.35 -17.33
CA THR A 136 19.22 7.22 -16.41
C THR A 136 18.01 7.34 -15.50
N LEU A 137 17.77 8.53 -14.93
CA LEU A 137 16.58 8.76 -14.10
C LEU A 137 15.29 8.57 -14.91
N ALA A 138 15.21 9.12 -16.13
CA ALA A 138 14.05 8.95 -17.00
C ALA A 138 13.76 7.47 -17.30
N LYS A 139 14.80 6.69 -17.60
CA LYS A 139 14.68 5.25 -17.80
C LYS A 139 14.19 4.55 -16.53
N CYS A 140 14.83 4.83 -15.39
CA CYS A 140 14.41 4.25 -14.11
C CYS A 140 12.97 4.59 -13.75
N MET A 141 12.48 5.79 -14.07
CA MET A 141 11.09 6.19 -13.86
C MET A 141 10.11 5.35 -14.70
N ILE A 142 10.46 5.04 -15.95
CA ILE A 142 9.65 4.19 -16.83
C ILE A 142 9.65 2.75 -16.32
N ASP A 143 10.84 2.19 -16.09
CA ASP A 143 11.01 0.81 -15.64
C ASP A 143 10.29 0.58 -14.29
N MET A 144 10.40 1.52 -13.37
CA MET A 144 9.70 1.46 -12.09
C MET A 144 8.18 1.64 -12.25
N ALA A 145 7.72 2.57 -13.09
CA ALA A 145 6.29 2.75 -13.30
C ALA A 145 5.66 1.44 -13.80
N GLU A 146 6.31 0.75 -14.73
CA GLU A 146 5.87 -0.57 -15.20
C GLU A 146 5.82 -1.60 -14.05
N GLN A 147 6.86 -1.67 -13.21
CA GLN A 147 6.90 -2.59 -12.06
C GLN A 147 5.84 -2.26 -10.98
N LEU A 148 5.47 -0.98 -10.82
CA LEU A 148 4.38 -0.54 -9.96
C LEU A 148 2.99 -0.76 -10.59
N GLY A 149 2.95 -1.19 -11.86
CA GLY A 149 1.70 -1.33 -12.61
C GLY A 149 1.08 0.00 -13.00
N LEU A 150 1.87 1.07 -13.06
CA LEU A 150 1.48 2.39 -13.55
C LEU A 150 1.71 2.53 -15.05
N THR A 151 0.83 3.28 -15.70
CA THR A 151 0.95 3.68 -17.10
C THR A 151 1.30 5.16 -17.16
N LEU A 152 2.38 5.50 -17.86
CA LEU A 152 2.77 6.88 -18.13
C LEU A 152 2.51 7.23 -19.60
N VAL A 153 1.60 8.17 -19.84
CA VAL A 153 1.35 8.72 -21.17
C VAL A 153 1.59 10.23 -21.16
N LYS A 154 1.89 10.80 -22.32
CA LYS A 154 1.92 12.26 -22.48
C LYS A 154 0.53 12.82 -22.26
N ALA A 155 0.42 14.10 -21.90
CA ALA A 155 -0.87 14.78 -21.74
C ALA A 155 -1.76 14.74 -23.00
N ASN A 156 -1.17 14.52 -24.17
CA ASN A 156 -1.89 14.36 -25.45
C ASN A 156 -2.21 12.88 -25.80
N GLY A 157 -2.07 11.95 -24.85
CA GLY A 157 -2.45 10.54 -24.98
C GLY A 157 -1.43 9.62 -25.65
N PHE A 158 -0.31 10.15 -26.16
CA PHE A 158 0.74 9.32 -26.77
C PHE A 158 1.64 8.66 -25.72
N PRO A 159 2.29 7.52 -26.02
CA PRO A 159 3.25 6.88 -25.12
C PRO A 159 4.33 7.86 -24.63
N CYS A 160 4.61 7.81 -23.33
CA CYS A 160 5.66 8.60 -22.73
C CYS A 160 7.01 7.89 -22.89
N GLY A 161 7.87 8.41 -23.76
CA GLY A 161 9.24 7.92 -23.89
C GLY A 161 10.23 8.71 -23.04
N GLU A 162 11.43 8.14 -22.85
CA GLU A 162 12.51 8.76 -22.07
C GLU A 162 12.78 10.22 -22.45
N GLN A 163 12.75 10.54 -23.75
CA GLN A 163 13.02 11.89 -24.24
C GLN A 163 11.99 12.93 -23.73
N HIS A 164 10.74 12.52 -23.53
CA HIS A 164 9.68 13.41 -23.02
C HIS A 164 9.90 13.71 -21.53
N LEU A 165 10.18 12.66 -20.74
CA LEU A 165 10.50 12.80 -19.31
C LEU A 165 11.75 13.66 -19.10
N ARG A 166 12.81 13.43 -19.90
CA ARG A 166 14.06 14.21 -19.85
C ARG A 166 13.86 15.70 -20.08
N LYS A 167 12.91 16.07 -20.94
CA LYS A 167 12.56 17.48 -21.21
C LYS A 167 11.73 18.10 -20.07
N GLY A 168 11.37 17.31 -19.05
CA GLY A 168 10.49 17.74 -17.97
C GLY A 168 9.05 17.92 -18.44
N GLY A 169 8.62 17.14 -19.42
CA GLY A 169 7.26 17.22 -19.95
C GLY A 169 6.22 16.74 -18.93
N THR A 170 5.00 17.26 -19.06
CA THR A 170 3.85 16.81 -18.27
C THR A 170 3.36 15.45 -18.77
N VAL A 171 3.02 14.56 -17.83
CA VAL A 171 2.54 13.21 -18.11
C VAL A 171 1.23 12.94 -17.36
N LEU A 172 0.39 12.10 -17.93
CA LEU A 172 -0.71 11.47 -17.21
C LEU A 172 -0.19 10.14 -16.67
N ALA A 173 -0.32 9.94 -15.36
CA ALA A 173 -0.02 8.68 -14.70
C ALA A 173 -1.33 8.08 -14.21
N GLY A 174 -1.52 6.78 -14.40
CA GLY A 174 -2.69 6.06 -13.91
C GLY A 174 -2.39 4.58 -13.72
N MET A 175 -3.26 3.86 -13.02
CA MET A 175 -3.14 2.43 -12.87
C MET A 175 -3.31 1.74 -14.23
N SER A 176 -2.45 0.78 -14.55
CA SER A 176 -2.61 -0.04 -15.75
C SER A 176 -3.86 -0.93 -15.64
N VAL A 177 -4.51 -1.17 -16.77
CA VAL A 177 -5.71 -2.03 -16.84
C VAL A 177 -5.43 -3.43 -16.30
N GLU A 178 -4.24 -3.98 -16.61
CA GLU A 178 -3.84 -5.30 -16.12
C GLU A 178 -3.70 -5.31 -14.60
N ARG A 179 -3.04 -4.30 -14.01
CA ARG A 179 -2.89 -4.20 -12.55
C ARG A 179 -4.24 -4.02 -11.85
N ALA A 180 -5.09 -3.12 -12.36
CA ALA A 180 -6.42 -2.89 -11.82
C ALA A 180 -7.28 -4.17 -11.84
N ARG A 181 -7.22 -4.94 -12.94
CA ARG A 181 -7.92 -6.22 -13.03
C ARG A 181 -7.43 -7.24 -12.00
N LYS A 182 -6.11 -7.39 -11.82
CA LYS A 182 -5.54 -8.32 -10.82
C LYS A 182 -5.96 -7.95 -9.39
N LEU A 183 -6.04 -6.65 -9.08
CA LEU A 183 -6.51 -6.17 -7.77
C LEU A 183 -7.98 -6.52 -7.55
N GLY A 184 -8.84 -6.28 -8.54
CA GLY A 184 -10.27 -6.63 -8.49
C GLY A 184 -10.51 -8.13 -8.33
N GLU A 185 -9.81 -8.96 -9.13
CA GLU A 185 -9.88 -10.42 -9.03
C GLU A 185 -9.47 -10.92 -7.62
N ALA A 186 -8.36 -10.41 -7.09
CA ALA A 186 -7.91 -10.77 -5.73
C ALA A 186 -8.90 -10.34 -4.64
N PHE A 187 -9.51 -9.16 -4.79
CA PHE A 187 -10.52 -8.66 -3.86
C PHE A 187 -11.75 -9.57 -3.83
N GLU A 188 -12.31 -9.90 -5.00
CA GLU A 188 -13.48 -10.77 -5.13
C GLU A 188 -13.23 -12.18 -4.58
N GLU A 189 -12.06 -12.76 -4.87
CA GLU A 189 -11.67 -14.08 -4.38
C GLU A 189 -11.60 -14.13 -2.85
N ASN A 190 -10.95 -13.16 -2.21
CA ASN A 190 -10.84 -13.12 -0.75
C ASN A 190 -12.17 -12.84 -0.07
N MET A 191 -12.99 -11.95 -0.64
CA MET A 191 -14.35 -11.69 -0.17
C MET A 191 -15.21 -12.97 -0.18
N ALA A 192 -15.12 -13.75 -1.26
CA ALA A 192 -15.82 -15.02 -1.38
C ALA A 192 -15.31 -16.04 -0.35
N GLN A 193 -14.00 -16.11 -0.13
CA GLN A 193 -13.40 -17.00 0.86
C GLN A 193 -13.79 -16.63 2.30
N ALA A 194 -13.78 -15.34 2.65
CA ALA A 194 -14.20 -14.84 3.95
C ALA A 194 -15.67 -15.21 4.22
N SER A 195 -16.56 -14.94 3.25
CA SER A 195 -17.97 -15.30 3.33
C SER A 195 -18.20 -16.80 3.49
N GLN A 196 -17.39 -17.64 2.84
CA GLN A 196 -17.45 -19.10 2.98
C GLN A 196 -16.95 -19.57 4.35
N ARG A 197 -15.89 -18.96 4.90
CA ARG A 197 -15.37 -19.26 6.25
C ARG A 197 -16.40 -18.92 7.31
N GLU A 198 -17.02 -17.74 7.23
CA GLU A 198 -18.10 -17.33 8.12
C GLU A 198 -19.29 -18.30 8.06
N ARG A 199 -19.70 -18.72 6.85
CA ARG A 199 -20.77 -19.72 6.68
C ARG A 199 -20.39 -21.10 7.25
N ARG A 200 -19.12 -21.50 7.21
CA ARG A 200 -18.64 -22.77 7.79
C ARG A 200 -18.61 -22.69 9.31
N GLN A 201 -18.14 -21.58 9.87
CA GLN A 201 -18.16 -21.32 11.31
C GLN A 201 -19.61 -21.22 11.83
N ALA A 202 -20.52 -20.57 11.10
CA ALA A 202 -21.94 -20.51 11.48
C ALA A 202 -22.67 -21.87 11.37
N LYS A 203 -22.17 -22.80 10.55
CA LYS A 203 -22.70 -24.19 10.45
C LYS A 203 -22.11 -25.14 11.49
N HIS A 204 -20.97 -24.79 12.08
CA HIS A 204 -20.44 -25.38 13.30
C HIS A 204 -20.55 -24.37 14.44
N PRO A 205 -21.76 -24.00 14.92
CA PRO A 205 -21.85 -23.38 16.22
C PRO A 205 -21.26 -24.40 17.20
N ASP A 206 -20.16 -24.06 17.86
CA ASP A 206 -19.63 -24.82 18.98
C ASP A 206 -20.71 -24.87 20.06
N PHE A 207 -21.58 -25.89 19.96
CA PHE A 207 -22.54 -26.26 20.99
C PHE A 207 -21.91 -27.17 22.05
N ASP A 208 -20.62 -27.50 21.92
CA ASP A 208 -19.91 -28.42 22.81
C ASP A 208 -18.56 -27.86 23.30
N GLN A 209 -18.57 -26.63 23.82
CA GLN A 209 -17.67 -26.31 24.93
C GLN A 209 -18.52 -25.94 26.16
N PRO A 210 -18.56 -26.79 27.21
CA PRO A 210 -18.89 -26.30 28.52
C PRO A 210 -17.74 -25.39 28.95
N THR A 211 -17.83 -24.10 28.59
CA THR A 211 -17.03 -23.09 29.27
C THR A 211 -17.34 -23.24 30.75
N SER A 212 -16.28 -23.34 31.54
CA SER A 212 -16.27 -23.59 32.98
C SER A 212 -16.87 -22.45 33.82
N LEU A 213 -17.91 -21.79 33.32
CA LEU A 213 -18.74 -20.80 33.99
C LEU A 213 -20.13 -21.34 34.36
N GLY A 214 -20.42 -22.60 34.04
CA GLY A 214 -21.51 -23.35 34.67
C GLY A 214 -21.16 -23.83 36.07
N ARG A 215 -20.98 -22.94 37.06
CA ARG A 215 -21.14 -23.29 38.50
C ARG A 215 -21.12 -22.16 39.54
N ALA A 216 -21.15 -20.88 39.18
CA ALA A 216 -21.02 -19.80 40.18
C ALA A 216 -22.31 -19.08 40.59
N ILE A 217 -23.47 -19.29 39.93
CA ILE A 217 -24.68 -18.48 40.23
C ILE A 217 -25.98 -19.29 40.22
N ALA A 218 -25.98 -20.49 40.83
CA ALA A 218 -27.21 -21.26 41.05
C ALA A 218 -27.35 -21.84 42.47
N HIS A 219 -26.56 -21.36 43.44
CA HIS A 219 -26.74 -21.66 44.86
C HIS A 219 -26.56 -20.39 45.70
N LEU A 220 -27.53 -19.48 45.60
CA LEU A 220 -27.83 -18.51 46.65
C LEU A 220 -29.35 -18.43 46.71
N ASP A 221 -29.93 -19.41 47.40
CA ASP A 221 -31.29 -19.34 47.93
C ASP A 221 -31.17 -18.74 49.35
N PRO A 222 -31.61 -17.51 49.62
CA PRO A 222 -31.52 -16.92 50.94
C PRO A 222 -32.85 -17.13 51.69
N THR A 223 -33.17 -18.40 51.96
CA THR A 223 -34.11 -18.76 53.03
C THR A 223 -33.60 -20.03 53.68
N ASP A 224 -32.74 -19.88 54.69
CA ASP A 224 -32.81 -20.65 55.93
C ASP A 224 -31.71 -20.21 56.90
N HIS A 225 -32.19 -19.79 58.08
CA HIS A 225 -31.50 -19.51 59.36
C HIS A 225 -30.75 -18.18 59.55
#